data_AF-A0A3P1S487-F1
#
_entry.id   AF-A0A3P1S487-F1
#
_cell.length_a   1.000
_cell.length_b   1.000
_cell.length_c   1.000
_cell.angle_alpha   90.00
_cell.angle_beta   90.00
_cell.angle_gamma   90.00
#
_symmetry.space_group_name_H-M   'P 1'
#
loop_
_entity.id
_entity.type
_entity.pdbx_description
1 polymer ?
#
loop_
_entity_poly.entity_id
_entity_poly.type
_entity_poly.pdbx_seq_one_letter_code
_entity_poly.pdbx_strand_id
1 'polypeptide(L)'
;MALKNLSHFTAFNAPEFLKRKELRFISATRWIEKIDKSSEVEKGVKVGLLIFSDDSDYPNEKTNIGEQLTVKVPYGAIEDYADYMPMGTICEIVDIEKASVYGEYRNQLSITAKVIRADEEIVEL
;
A
#
# COMPACT_ATOMS: atom_id res chain seq x y z
N MET A 1 2.48 8.64 35.21
CA MET A 1 1.29 8.13 34.51
C MET A 1 1.53 8.29 33.01
N ALA A 2 1.25 7.27 32.20
CA ALA A 2 1.46 7.34 30.75
C ALA A 2 0.13 7.59 30.03
N LEU A 3 0.14 8.47 29.03
CA LEU A 3 -1.02 8.78 28.19
C LEU A 3 -1.24 7.65 27.16
N LYS A 4 -2.10 6.69 27.50
CA LYS A 4 -2.27 5.42 26.75
C LYS A 4 -2.83 5.56 25.32
N ASN A 5 -3.52 6.66 25.03
CA ASN A 5 -4.26 6.84 23.78
C ASN A 5 -3.58 7.77 22.77
N LEU A 6 -2.34 8.22 23.03
CA LEU A 6 -1.66 9.18 22.14
C LEU A 6 -1.50 8.67 20.70
N SER A 7 -1.35 7.35 20.51
CA SER A 7 -1.25 6.74 19.19
C SER A 7 -2.48 6.97 18.31
N HIS A 8 -3.67 7.15 18.89
CA HIS A 8 -4.90 7.46 18.15
C HIS A 8 -4.90 8.86 17.53
N PHE A 9 -4.02 9.74 18.00
CA PHE A 9 -3.84 11.09 17.48
C PHE A 9 -2.67 11.19 16.50
N THR A 10 -1.94 10.09 16.27
CA THR A 10 -0.87 10.03 15.27
C THR A 10 -1.37 9.33 14.01
N ALA A 11 -1.22 9.99 12.85
CA ALA A 11 -1.51 9.43 11.54
C ALA A 11 -0.23 9.31 10.72
N PHE A 12 -0.17 8.29 9.86
CA PHE A 12 0.90 8.17 8.89
C PHE A 12 0.65 9.11 7.71
N ASN A 13 1.65 9.90 7.35
CA ASN A 13 1.57 10.81 6.20
C ASN A 13 1.93 10.05 4.92
N ALA A 14 0.95 9.31 4.37
CA ALA A 14 1.15 8.52 3.17
C ALA A 14 1.52 9.36 1.92
N PRO A 15 0.87 10.50 1.63
CA PRO A 15 1.24 11.31 0.48
C PRO A 15 2.72 11.72 0.50
N GLU A 16 3.21 12.23 1.63
CA GLU A 16 4.62 12.65 1.74
C GLU A 16 5.58 11.46 1.64
N PHE A 17 5.22 10.30 2.21
CA PHE A 17 6.02 9.09 2.09
C PHE A 17 6.14 8.60 0.64
N LEU A 18 5.04 8.64 -0.12
CA LEU A 18 4.98 8.08 -1.47
C LEU A 18 5.52 9.03 -2.55
N LYS A 19 5.48 10.35 -2.31
CA LYS A 19 5.79 11.41 -3.29
C LYS A 19 7.09 11.26 -4.08
N ARG A 20 8.12 10.65 -3.48
CA ARG A 20 9.47 10.54 -4.07
C ARG A 20 9.88 9.10 -4.31
N LYS A 21 8.90 8.22 -4.57
CA LYS A 21 9.11 6.79 -4.78
C LYS A 21 8.52 6.37 -6.12
N GLU A 22 9.29 5.58 -6.86
CA GLU A 22 8.75 4.80 -7.96
C GLU A 22 8.31 3.44 -7.42
N LEU A 23 7.01 3.14 -7.58
CA LEU A 23 6.47 1.84 -7.19
C LEU A 23 6.31 0.97 -8.43
N ARG A 24 6.69 -0.30 -8.32
CA ARG A 24 6.48 -1.28 -9.38
C ARG A 24 5.63 -2.44 -8.91
N PHE A 25 4.75 -2.91 -9.78
CA PHE A 25 3.93 -4.08 -9.51
C PHE A 25 4.77 -5.32 -9.21
N ILE A 26 4.33 -6.17 -8.28
CA ILE A 26 4.94 -7.47 -8.00
C ILE A 26 3.91 -8.59 -8.11
N SER A 27 2.77 -8.45 -7.43
CA SER A 27 1.72 -9.47 -7.47
C SER A 27 0.36 -8.91 -7.06
N ALA A 28 -0.70 -9.63 -7.44
CA ALA A 28 -2.06 -9.41 -6.99
C ALA A 28 -2.60 -10.74 -6.43
N THR A 29 -3.17 -10.70 -5.23
CA THR A 29 -3.77 -11.88 -4.58
C THR A 29 -5.11 -11.53 -3.94
N ARG A 30 -6.02 -12.49 -3.80
CA ARG A 30 -7.33 -12.23 -3.18
C ARG A 30 -7.16 -11.73 -1.74
N TRP A 31 -7.80 -10.63 -1.40
CA TRP A 31 -7.94 -10.18 -0.03
C TRP A 31 -9.12 -10.87 0.61
N ILE A 32 -8.83 -11.98 1.29
CA ILE A 32 -9.82 -12.74 2.05
C ILE A 32 -9.67 -12.39 3.54
N GLU A 33 -10.79 -12.02 4.17
CA GLU A 33 -10.89 -11.87 5.62
C GLU A 33 -11.66 -13.04 6.22
N LYS A 34 -11.08 -13.66 7.25
CA LYS A 34 -11.76 -14.67 8.06
C LYS A 34 -12.63 -13.96 9.09
N ILE A 35 -13.94 -14.19 9.01
CA ILE A 35 -14.89 -13.65 9.99
C ILE A 35 -14.97 -14.60 11.19
N ASP A 36 -15.01 -15.90 10.92
CA ASP A 36 -14.93 -16.96 11.93
C ASP A 36 -14.15 -18.18 11.40
N LYS A 37 -14.19 -19.31 12.11
CA LYS A 37 -13.46 -20.54 11.72
C LYS A 37 -13.97 -21.18 10.43
N SER A 38 -15.15 -20.78 9.94
CA SER A 38 -15.86 -21.42 8.82
C SER A 38 -16.26 -20.46 7.70
N SER A 39 -16.14 -19.15 7.91
CA SER A 39 -16.56 -18.13 6.95
C SER A 39 -15.41 -17.22 6.56
N GLU A 40 -15.27 -17.09 5.25
CA GLU A 40 -14.33 -16.22 4.57
C GLU A 40 -15.11 -15.26 3.69
N VAL A 41 -14.75 -13.99 3.73
CA VAL A 41 -15.30 -12.97 2.84
C VAL A 41 -14.17 -12.36 2.04
N GLU A 42 -14.33 -12.39 0.72
CA GLU A 42 -13.47 -11.65 -0.19
C GLU A 42 -13.84 -10.17 -0.13
N LYS A 43 -12.86 -9.34 0.23
CA LYS A 43 -12.99 -7.89 0.38
C LYS A 43 -12.41 -7.12 -0.80
N GLY A 44 -11.70 -7.79 -1.69
CA GLY A 44 -11.04 -7.22 -2.85
C GLY A 44 -9.69 -7.91 -3.11
N VAL A 45 -8.65 -7.13 -3.42
CA VAL A 45 -7.32 -7.64 -3.78
C VAL A 45 -6.24 -7.05 -2.88
N LYS A 46 -5.22 -7.84 -2.55
CA LYS A 46 -3.94 -7.36 -2.02
C LYS A 46 -2.95 -7.24 -3.17
N VAL A 47 -2.54 -6.02 -3.45
CA VAL A 47 -1.53 -5.71 -4.46
C VAL A 47 -0.19 -5.52 -3.75
N GLY A 48 0.79 -6.33 -4.15
CA GLY A 48 2.18 -6.19 -3.74
C GLY A 48 2.91 -5.24 -4.69
N LEU A 49 3.53 -4.21 -4.13
CA LEU A 49 4.34 -3.23 -4.86
C LEU A 49 5.76 -3.23 -4.30
N LEU A 50 6.75 -3.04 -5.17
CA LEU A 50 8.15 -2.84 -4.83
C LEU A 50 8.47 -1.35 -4.85
N ILE A 51 9.16 -0.86 -3.83
CA ILE A 51 9.80 0.46 -3.87
C ILE A 51 11.06 0.31 -4.73
N PHE A 52 10.95 0.68 -6.01
CA PHE A 52 12.03 0.54 -6.98
C PHE A 52 13.07 1.66 -6.86
N SER A 53 12.61 2.89 -6.60
CA SER A 53 13.43 4.03 -6.21
C SER A 53 12.84 4.73 -4.99
N ASP A 54 13.70 5.37 -4.20
CA ASP A 54 13.32 6.15 -3.02
C ASP A 54 14.27 7.34 -2.90
N ASP A 55 13.84 8.48 -3.43
CA ASP A 55 14.59 9.75 -3.41
C ASP A 55 14.13 10.64 -2.24
N SER A 56 13.51 10.07 -1.21
CA SER A 56 13.12 10.79 0.00
C SER A 56 14.34 11.21 0.82
N ASP A 57 14.26 12.41 1.39
CA ASP A 57 15.28 12.93 2.31
C ASP A 57 14.96 12.49 3.74
N TYR A 58 15.55 11.38 4.17
CA TYR A 58 15.47 10.92 5.55
C TYR A 58 16.58 11.55 6.39
N PRO A 59 16.39 11.75 7.70
CA PRO A 59 17.43 12.27 8.58
C PRO A 59 18.59 11.27 8.83
N ASN A 60 18.68 10.19 8.06
CA ASN A 60 19.67 9.13 8.17
C ASN A 60 19.99 8.55 6.78
N GLU A 61 21.02 7.71 6.68
CA GLU A 61 21.52 7.17 5.42
C GLU A 61 20.68 6.01 4.84
N LYS A 62 19.62 5.57 5.53
CA LYS A 62 18.79 4.44 5.08
C LYS A 62 17.71 4.90 4.11
N THR A 63 17.38 4.03 3.16
CA THR A 63 16.26 4.19 2.23
C THR A 63 15.32 2.98 2.35
N ASN A 64 14.15 3.04 1.71
CA ASN A 64 13.25 1.89 1.60
C ASN A 64 13.35 1.19 0.24
N ILE A 65 14.42 1.46 -0.53
CA ILE A 65 14.63 0.82 -1.84
C ILE A 65 14.72 -0.71 -1.64
N GLY A 66 14.00 -1.45 -2.48
CA GLY A 66 13.97 -2.92 -2.42
C GLY A 66 12.90 -3.48 -1.47
N GLU A 67 12.29 -2.65 -0.62
CA GLU A 67 11.21 -3.06 0.27
C GLU A 67 9.88 -3.17 -0.46
N GLN A 68 9.00 -4.03 0.05
CA GLN A 68 7.67 -4.25 -0.52
C GLN A 68 6.57 -3.61 0.32
N LEU A 69 5.59 -3.03 -0.37
CA LEU A 69 4.35 -2.52 0.18
C LEU A 69 3.21 -3.47 -0.19
N THR A 70 2.30 -3.71 0.75
CA THR A 70 1.03 -4.38 0.46
C THR A 70 -0.10 -3.36 0.54
N VAL A 71 -0.78 -3.14 -0.57
CA VAL A 71 -1.96 -2.28 -0.67
C VAL A 71 -3.20 -3.15 -0.75
N LYS A 72 -4.16 -2.92 0.14
CA LYS A 72 -5.48 -3.54 0.11
C LYS A 72 -6.38 -2.69 -0.78
N VAL A 73 -6.77 -3.24 -1.92
CA VAL A 73 -7.67 -2.60 -2.87
C VAL A 73 -9.08 -3.16 -2.64
N PRO A 74 -9.98 -2.39 -1.98
CA PRO A 74 -11.33 -2.84 -1.71
C PRO A 74 -12.10 -2.98 -3.02
N TYR A 75 -12.94 -4.03 -3.11
CA TYR A 75 -13.79 -4.31 -4.28
C TYR A 75 -13.08 -4.53 -5.62
N GLY A 76 -11.74 -4.51 -5.65
CA GLY A 76 -10.97 -4.87 -6.85
C GLY A 76 -11.02 -6.38 -7.13
N ALA A 77 -10.77 -6.74 -8.37
CA ALA A 77 -10.66 -8.11 -8.86
C ALA A 77 -9.22 -8.42 -9.29
N ILE A 78 -8.81 -9.69 -9.29
CA ILE A 78 -7.45 -10.06 -9.72
C ILE A 78 -7.24 -9.72 -11.20
N GLU A 79 -8.31 -9.85 -11.98
CA GLU A 79 -8.39 -9.60 -13.41
C GLU A 79 -8.04 -8.15 -13.76
N ASP A 80 -8.28 -7.19 -12.87
CA ASP A 80 -7.91 -5.77 -13.02
C ASP A 80 -6.38 -5.59 -13.15
N TYR A 81 -5.61 -6.57 -12.70
CA TYR A 81 -4.14 -6.57 -12.72
C TYR A 81 -3.55 -7.63 -13.67
N ALA A 82 -4.37 -8.28 -14.50
CA ALA A 82 -3.94 -9.42 -15.31
C ALA A 82 -2.84 -9.09 -16.33
N ASP A 83 -2.77 -7.84 -16.79
CA ASP A 83 -1.78 -7.36 -17.76
C ASP A 83 -0.60 -6.64 -17.08
N TYR A 84 -0.59 -6.51 -15.75
CA TYR A 84 0.50 -5.87 -15.02
C TYR A 84 1.72 -6.80 -15.01
N MET A 85 2.86 -6.28 -15.45
CA MET A 85 4.12 -7.02 -15.49
C MET A 85 4.91 -6.80 -14.19
N PRO A 86 5.27 -7.87 -13.45
CA PRO A 86 6.11 -7.75 -12.27
C PRO A 86 7.42 -7.02 -12.56
N MET A 87 7.76 -6.03 -11.73
CA MET A 87 8.90 -5.12 -11.88
C MET A 87 8.93 -4.31 -13.19
N GLY A 88 7.90 -4.41 -14.03
CA GLY A 88 7.79 -3.73 -15.31
C GLY A 88 6.75 -2.61 -15.32
N THR A 89 5.58 -2.86 -14.72
CA THR A 89 4.51 -1.86 -14.63
C THR A 89 4.77 -0.91 -13.46
N ILE A 90 4.84 0.38 -13.76
CA ILE A 90 4.92 1.45 -12.77
C ILE A 90 3.51 1.72 -12.24
N CYS A 91 3.36 1.82 -10.93
CA CYS A 91 2.07 1.98 -10.27
C CYS A 91 2.02 3.23 -9.41
N GLU A 92 0.82 3.78 -9.25
CA GLU A 92 0.51 4.82 -8.28
C GLU A 92 -0.53 4.33 -7.28
N ILE A 93 -0.45 4.83 -6.05
CA ILE A 93 -1.45 4.59 -5.02
C ILE A 93 -2.30 5.85 -4.90
N VAL A 94 -3.58 5.74 -5.26
CA VAL A 94 -4.54 6.85 -5.27
C VAL A 94 -5.73 6.54 -4.36
N ASP A 95 -6.55 7.56 -4.06
CA ASP A 95 -7.74 7.42 -3.21
C ASP A 95 -7.47 6.67 -1.89
N ILE A 96 -6.48 7.13 -1.11
CA ILE A 96 -6.08 6.48 0.15
C ILE A 96 -7.19 6.62 1.20
N GLU A 97 -7.88 5.52 1.49
CA GLU A 97 -8.91 5.45 2.53
C GLU A 97 -8.28 5.34 3.93
N LYS A 98 -7.19 4.58 4.05
CA LYS A 98 -6.52 4.33 5.33
C LYS A 98 -5.05 3.99 5.13
N ALA A 99 -4.18 4.57 5.95
CA ALA A 99 -2.78 4.17 6.06
C ALA A 99 -2.37 4.10 7.54
N SER A 100 -1.85 2.94 7.96
CA SER A 100 -1.47 2.74 9.37
C SER A 100 -0.16 2.00 9.48
N VAL A 101 0.75 2.56 10.27
CA VAL A 101 2.00 1.91 10.69
C VAL A 101 1.72 1.02 11.90
N TYR A 102 2.22 -0.22 11.85
CA TYR A 102 2.04 -1.21 12.90
C TYR A 102 3.31 -2.05 13.09
N GLY A 103 3.22 -3.08 13.93
CA GLY A 103 4.35 -3.91 14.35
C GLY A 103 5.06 -3.32 15.57
N GLU A 104 5.76 -4.18 16.32
CA GLU A 104 6.48 -3.80 17.54
C GLU A 104 7.50 -2.68 17.28
N TYR A 105 8.22 -2.77 16.15
CA TYR A 105 9.21 -1.80 15.73
C TYR A 105 8.65 -0.66 14.86
N ARG A 106 7.33 -0.62 14.64
CA ARG A 106 6.66 0.37 13.76
C ARG A 106 7.26 0.46 12.35
N ASN A 107 7.62 -0.70 11.80
CA ASN A 107 8.26 -0.83 10.49
C ASN A 107 7.38 -1.54 9.45
N GLN A 108 6.10 -1.78 9.78
CA GLN A 108 5.14 -2.37 8.85
C GLN A 108 4.06 -1.36 8.52
N LEU A 109 3.63 -1.32 7.26
CA LEU A 109 2.65 -0.38 6.75
C LEU A 109 1.51 -1.15 6.08
N SER A 110 0.27 -0.87 6.50
CA SER A 110 -0.92 -1.32 5.79
C SER A 110 -1.59 -0.10 5.18
N ILE A 111 -1.81 -0.15 3.87
CA ILE A 111 -2.57 0.86 3.13
C ILE A 111 -3.84 0.21 2.57
N THR A 112 -4.96 0.88 2.69
CA THR A 112 -6.20 0.61 1.96
C THR A 112 -6.44 1.78 1.01
N ALA A 113 -6.45 1.51 -0.29
CA ALA A 113 -6.45 2.51 -1.35
C ALA A 113 -6.74 1.86 -2.71
N LYS A 114 -6.73 2.63 -3.80
CA LYS A 114 -6.66 2.10 -5.17
C LYS A 114 -5.21 2.03 -5.65
N VAL A 115 -4.94 1.11 -6.58
CA VAL A 115 -3.67 1.02 -7.30
C VAL A 115 -3.98 1.12 -8.79
N ILE A 116 -3.33 2.04 -9.47
CA ILE A 116 -3.48 2.27 -10.92
C ILE A 116 -2.10 2.21 -11.59
N ARG A 117 -2.07 2.11 -12.91
CA ARG A 117 -0.81 2.35 -13.63
C ARG A 117 -0.48 3.83 -13.66
N ALA A 118 0.80 4.17 -13.59
CA ALA A 118 1.24 5.57 -13.64
C ALA A 118 1.01 6.24 -15.01
N ASP A 119 0.81 5.46 -16.07
CA ASP A 119 0.51 5.94 -17.43
C ASP A 119 -0.99 6.03 -17.73
N GLU A 120 -1.85 5.57 -16.83
CA GLU A 120 -3.31 5.75 -16.95
C GLU A 120 -3.69 7.17 -16.50
N GLU A 121 -4.18 7.99 -17.42
CA GLU A 121 -4.75 9.31 -17.09
C GLU A 121 -5.92 9.14 -16.11
N ILE A 122 -5.83 9.75 -14.93
CA ILE A 122 -6.94 9.84 -13.99
C ILE A 122 -8.01 10.74 -14.60
N VAL A 123 -9.05 10.16 -15.20
CA VAL A 123 -10.23 10.90 -15.60
C VAL A 123 -11.08 11.13 -14.35
N GLU A 124 -10.98 12.32 -13.76
CA GLU A 124 -11.94 12.76 -12.74
C GLU A 124 -13.34 12.85 -13.38
N LEU A 125 -14.30 12.04 -12.91
CA LEU A 125 -15.72 12.08 -13.29
C LEU A 125 -16.54 12.93 -12.32
#